data_AF-A0A151QRW0-F1
#
_entry.id   AF-A0A151QRW0-F1
#
_cell.length_a   1.000
_cell.length_b   1.000
_cell.length_c   1.000
_cell.angle_alpha   90.00
_cell.angle_beta   90.00
_cell.angle_gamma   90.00
#
_symmetry.space_group_name_H-M   'P 1'
#
loop_
_entity.id
_entity.type
_entity.pdbx_description
1 polymer ?
#
loop_
_entity_poly.entity_id
_entity_poly.type
_entity_poly.pdbx_seq_one_letter_code
_entity_poly.pdbx_strand_id
1 'polypeptide(L)'
;MCVRCPIKVFGRSRKFILERRVELEENEAPKFQNELHRRRWDKLGSYPLPANIAVVKEFYANALRLEEGIAPFTSYVRGVHVPFDARTINQFLGTKLRANEVSEYGNYTTDTKDPAVVEAAICIPRFGFHRNRSQQPLHVKRRDLLLVVRIWSALVHANILPCSHVSDLHWTRAMLMYCIMTQRTVDLGDIICM
;
A
#
# COMPACT_ATOMS: atom_id res chain seq x y z
N MET A 1 -18.27 2.83 2.72
CA MET A 1 -17.18 2.86 1.71
C MET A 1 -16.86 1.44 1.25
N CYS A 2 -16.96 1.15 -0.04
CA CYS A 2 -16.61 -0.17 -0.59
C CYS A 2 -15.15 -0.14 -1.05
N VAL A 3 -14.24 -0.78 -0.30
CA VAL A 3 -12.88 -1.00 -0.80
C VAL A 3 -12.95 -2.13 -1.81
N ARG A 4 -13.09 -1.79 -3.10
CA ARG A 4 -13.00 -2.77 -4.20
C ARG A 4 -11.54 -2.96 -4.57
N CYS A 5 -11.15 -4.23 -4.71
CA CYS A 5 -9.76 -4.61 -4.96
C CYS A 5 -9.68 -5.21 -6.37
N PRO A 6 -9.12 -4.51 -7.36
CA PRO A 6 -8.93 -5.11 -8.67
C PRO A 6 -7.95 -6.31 -8.58
N ILE A 7 -8.16 -7.30 -9.45
CA ILE A 7 -7.28 -8.46 -9.61
C ILE A 7 -5.88 -7.96 -10.02
N LYS A 8 -4.85 -8.24 -9.22
CA LYS A 8 -3.45 -7.89 -9.52
C LYS A 8 -2.61 -9.15 -9.80
N VAL A 9 -1.67 -9.03 -10.74
CA VAL A 9 -0.76 -10.11 -11.20
C VAL A 9 0.64 -9.88 -10.66
N PHE A 10 1.33 -10.94 -10.22
CA PHE A 10 2.76 -10.95 -9.90
C PHE A 10 3.50 -12.06 -10.67
N GLY A 11 4.77 -11.82 -10.99
CA GLY A 11 5.60 -12.62 -11.89
C GLY A 11 6.00 -14.03 -11.42
N ARG A 12 6.38 -14.84 -12.43
CA ARG A 12 6.93 -16.21 -12.51
C ARG A 12 6.18 -17.40 -11.88
N SER A 13 5.36 -17.27 -10.85
CA SER A 13 4.47 -18.38 -10.42
C SER A 13 3.03 -17.91 -10.23
N ARG A 14 2.16 -18.40 -11.12
CA ARG A 14 0.78 -17.92 -11.33
C ARG A 14 -0.11 -18.24 -10.13
N LYS A 15 -0.29 -17.30 -9.20
CA LYS A 15 -1.42 -17.29 -8.27
C LYS A 15 -2.06 -15.90 -8.24
N PHE A 16 -3.33 -15.84 -8.62
CA PHE A 16 -4.14 -14.63 -8.57
C PHE A 16 -4.41 -14.23 -7.12
N ILE A 17 -4.31 -12.93 -6.81
CA ILE A 17 -4.92 -12.41 -5.59
C ILE A 17 -6.38 -12.14 -5.93
N LEU A 18 -7.28 -12.90 -5.30
CA LEU A 18 -8.72 -12.71 -5.44
C LEU A 18 -9.12 -11.31 -4.97
N GLU A 19 -10.12 -10.71 -5.60
CA GLU A 19 -10.75 -9.48 -5.09
C GLU A 19 -11.21 -9.71 -3.65
N ARG A 20 -10.79 -8.82 -2.76
CA ARG A 20 -11.26 -8.79 -1.37
C ARG A 20 -12.15 -7.58 -1.21
N ARG A 21 -13.40 -7.81 -0.85
CA ARG A 21 -14.34 -6.74 -0.48
C ARG A 21 -14.21 -6.49 1.01
N VAL A 22 -13.93 -5.25 1.38
CA VAL A 22 -14.15 -4.75 2.73
C VAL A 22 -15.16 -3.62 2.59
N GLU A 23 -16.39 -3.91 3.01
CA GLU A 23 -17.45 -2.92 3.12
C GLU A 23 -17.40 -2.42 4.56
N LEU A 24 -17.08 -1.14 4.73
CA LEU A 24 -17.17 -0.46 6.02
C LEU A 24 -18.37 0.47 5.98
N GLU A 25 -19.23 0.37 7.00
CA GLU A 25 -20.29 1.35 7.21
C GLU A 25 -19.69 2.73 7.58
N GLU A 26 -20.41 3.82 7.31
CA GLU A 26 -19.91 5.20 7.50
C GLU A 26 -19.39 5.47 8.92
N ASN A 27 -19.93 4.78 9.93
CA ASN A 27 -19.57 4.96 11.33
C ASN A 27 -18.80 3.77 11.96
N GLU A 28 -18.44 2.75 11.18
CA GLU A 28 -17.84 1.53 11.73
C GLU A 28 -16.39 1.75 12.20
N ALA A 29 -15.69 2.69 11.55
CA ALA A 29 -14.29 3.01 11.86
C ALA A 29 -13.98 4.51 11.65
N PRO A 30 -14.50 5.41 12.49
CA PRO A 30 -14.38 6.86 12.28
C PRO A 30 -12.92 7.34 12.23
N LYS A 31 -12.04 6.74 13.03
CA LYS A 31 -10.59 7.06 12.98
C LYS A 31 -9.95 6.70 11.64
N PHE A 32 -10.37 5.59 11.02
CA PHE A 32 -9.90 5.18 9.70
C PHE A 32 -10.44 6.13 8.62
N GLN A 33 -11.74 6.40 8.61
CA GLN A 33 -12.38 7.27 7.61
C GLN A 33 -11.81 8.68 7.65
N ASN A 34 -11.66 9.27 8.85
CA ASN A 34 -11.11 10.61 9.02
C ASN A 34 -9.67 10.69 8.48
N GLU A 35 -8.84 9.68 8.77
CA GLU A 35 -7.45 9.67 8.31
C GLU A 35 -7.34 9.39 6.80
N LEU A 36 -8.24 8.58 6.24
CA LEU A 36 -8.34 8.35 4.80
C LEU A 36 -8.71 9.63 4.04
N HIS A 37 -9.71 10.36 4.54
CA HIS A 37 -10.14 11.63 3.98
C HIS A 37 -9.06 12.72 4.14
N ARG A 38 -8.45 12.83 5.33
CA ARG A 38 -7.35 13.78 5.60
C ARG A 38 -6.19 13.60 4.62
N ARG A 39 -5.91 12.35 4.23
CA ARG A 39 -4.86 12.00 3.26
C ARG A 39 -5.29 12.17 1.80
N ARG A 40 -6.57 12.44 1.51
CA ARG A 40 -7.16 12.47 0.16
C ARG A 40 -7.10 11.11 -0.54
N TRP A 41 -7.21 10.04 0.23
CA TRP A 41 -7.10 8.66 -0.26
C TRP A 41 -8.45 8.05 -0.63
N ASP A 42 -9.50 8.87 -0.72
CA ASP A 42 -10.90 8.45 -0.97
C ASP A 42 -11.08 7.71 -2.30
N LYS A 43 -10.22 8.00 -3.29
CA LYS A 43 -10.23 7.33 -4.60
C LYS A 43 -9.56 5.95 -4.59
N LEU A 44 -8.87 5.56 -3.50
CA LEU A 44 -8.28 4.22 -3.41
C LEU A 44 -9.37 3.15 -3.40
N GLY A 45 -9.32 2.23 -4.37
CA GLY A 45 -10.32 1.18 -4.52
C GLY A 45 -11.63 1.61 -5.19
N SER A 46 -11.75 2.89 -5.57
CA SER A 46 -12.92 3.44 -6.25
C SER A 46 -12.68 3.45 -7.76
N TYR A 47 -12.74 2.28 -8.39
CA TYR A 47 -12.48 2.12 -9.82
C TYR A 47 -13.77 1.76 -10.59
N PRO A 48 -14.01 2.37 -11.77
CA PRO A 48 -15.17 2.06 -12.58
C PRO A 48 -15.09 0.60 -13.08
N LEU A 49 -16.20 -0.13 -12.95
CA LEU A 49 -16.41 -1.41 -13.60
C LEU A 49 -17.24 -1.19 -14.87
N PRO A 50 -17.00 -1.94 -15.96
CA PRO A 50 -16.12 -3.12 -16.05
C PRO A 50 -14.65 -2.78 -16.37
N ALA A 51 -13.71 -3.47 -15.73
CA ALA A 51 -12.29 -3.41 -16.07
C ALA A 51 -11.93 -4.49 -17.09
N ASN A 52 -11.21 -4.12 -18.16
CA ASN A 52 -10.69 -5.10 -19.12
C ASN A 52 -9.43 -5.78 -18.56
N ILE A 53 -9.59 -7.00 -18.05
CA ILE A 53 -8.51 -7.78 -17.43
C ILE A 53 -7.33 -8.01 -18.40
N ALA A 54 -7.58 -8.15 -19.70
CA ALA A 54 -6.51 -8.33 -20.69
C ALA A 54 -5.63 -7.07 -20.80
N VAL A 55 -6.26 -5.89 -20.83
CA VAL A 55 -5.57 -4.58 -20.86
C VAL A 55 -4.77 -4.36 -19.59
N VAL A 56 -5.34 -4.68 -18.41
CA VAL A 56 -4.63 -4.56 -17.13
C VAL A 56 -3.39 -5.48 -17.09
N LYS A 57 -3.52 -6.72 -17.58
CA LYS A 57 -2.39 -7.66 -17.66
C LYS A 57 -1.29 -7.16 -18.60
N GLU A 58 -1.68 -6.68 -19.77
CA GLU A 58 -0.76 -6.12 -20.75
C GLU A 58 -0.01 -4.91 -20.18
N PHE A 59 -0.72 -4.01 -19.49
CA PHE A 59 -0.13 -2.87 -18.79
C PHE A 59 0.98 -3.30 -17.83
N TYR A 60 0.69 -4.22 -16.90
CA TYR A 60 1.67 -4.66 -15.91
C TYR A 60 2.81 -5.49 -16.51
N ALA A 61 2.54 -6.28 -17.55
CA ALA A 61 3.58 -7.03 -18.25
C ALA A 61 4.57 -6.10 -18.96
N ASN A 62 4.08 -4.99 -19.53
CA ASN A 62 4.91 -4.04 -20.26
C ASN A 62 5.55 -2.97 -19.36
N ALA A 63 4.97 -2.70 -18.18
CA ALA A 63 5.58 -1.86 -17.15
C ALA A 63 6.79 -2.54 -16.49
N LEU A 64 6.75 -3.88 -16.34
CA LEU A 64 7.80 -4.68 -15.72
C LEU A 64 8.90 -5.05 -16.75
N ARG A 65 9.83 -4.14 -17.05
CA ARG A 65 11.04 -4.47 -17.83
C ARG A 65 12.27 -4.40 -16.93
N LEU A 66 12.98 -5.51 -16.85
CA LEU A 66 14.18 -5.75 -16.03
C LEU A 66 15.47 -5.13 -16.59
N GLU A 67 15.38 -4.37 -17.70
CA GLU A 67 16.56 -3.76 -18.32
C GLU A 67 16.98 -2.51 -17.53
N GLU A 68 18.09 -2.67 -16.81
CA GLU A 68 18.76 -1.62 -16.06
C GLU A 68 19.15 -0.46 -16.99
N GLY A 69 18.77 0.76 -16.62
CA GLY A 69 19.47 1.94 -17.13
C GLY A 69 18.66 3.22 -17.25
N ILE A 70 17.33 3.16 -17.36
CA ILE A 70 16.31 4.23 -17.20
C ILE A 70 15.03 3.57 -17.77
N ALA A 71 14.21 2.93 -16.93
CA ALA A 71 12.89 2.52 -17.38
C ALA A 71 12.02 3.80 -17.41
N PRO A 72 11.49 4.24 -18.57
CA PRO A 72 10.48 5.29 -18.54
C PRO A 72 9.30 4.74 -17.74
N PHE A 73 8.79 5.51 -16.79
CA PHE A 73 7.54 5.22 -16.08
C PHE A 73 6.35 5.31 -17.06
N THR A 74 6.35 4.46 -18.09
CA THR A 74 5.44 4.45 -19.23
C THR A 74 5.27 3.02 -19.73
N SER A 75 4.04 2.54 -19.81
CA SER A 75 3.69 1.21 -20.32
C SER A 75 3.00 1.33 -21.67
N TYR A 76 3.40 0.53 -22.65
CA TYR A 76 2.74 0.51 -23.97
C TYR A 76 1.63 -0.52 -24.00
N VAL A 77 0.39 -0.11 -24.25
CA VAL A 77 -0.78 -1.00 -24.23
C VAL A 77 -1.67 -0.67 -25.40
N ARG A 78 -1.94 -1.65 -26.28
CA ARG A 78 -2.86 -1.50 -27.43
C ARG A 78 -2.59 -0.27 -28.30
N GLY A 79 -1.31 0.07 -28.54
CA GLY A 79 -0.98 1.25 -29.34
C GLY A 79 -0.76 2.54 -28.55
N VAL A 80 -0.95 2.52 -27.23
CA VAL A 80 -0.95 3.72 -26.38
C VAL A 80 0.16 3.66 -25.34
N HIS A 81 0.93 4.74 -25.21
CA HIS A 81 1.86 4.94 -24.11
C HIS A 81 1.12 5.51 -22.88
N VAL A 82 1.10 4.73 -21.80
CA VAL A 82 0.43 5.07 -20.55
C VAL A 82 1.49 5.42 -19.50
N PRO A 83 1.68 6.70 -19.16
CA PRO A 83 2.58 7.09 -18.07
C PRO A 83 2.05 6.59 -16.72
N PHE A 84 2.96 6.22 -15.83
CA PHE A 84 2.68 5.75 -14.47
C PHE A 84 3.72 6.24 -13.46
N ASP A 85 4.40 7.35 -13.73
CA ASP A 85 5.27 7.98 -12.75
C ASP A 85 4.47 8.47 -11.53
N ALA A 86 5.18 8.75 -10.43
CA ALA A 86 4.58 9.21 -9.19
C ALA A 86 3.65 10.43 -9.39
N ARG A 87 4.02 11.39 -10.24
CA ARG A 87 3.18 12.57 -10.53
C ARG A 87 1.89 12.16 -11.23
N THR A 88 1.97 11.30 -12.25
CA THR A 88 0.82 10.79 -12.99
C THR A 88 -0.13 10.03 -12.07
N ILE A 89 0.39 9.13 -11.22
CA ILE A 89 -0.40 8.37 -10.25
C ILE A 89 -1.08 9.30 -9.24
N ASN A 90 -0.33 10.25 -8.66
CA ASN A 90 -0.87 11.18 -7.69
C ASN A 90 -1.95 12.10 -8.28
N GLN A 91 -1.80 12.52 -9.53
CA GLN A 91 -2.82 13.29 -10.24
C GLN A 91 -4.08 12.45 -10.47
N PHE A 92 -3.92 11.20 -10.92
CA PHE A 92 -5.03 10.27 -11.14
C PHE A 92 -5.82 10.00 -9.85
N LEU A 93 -5.11 9.72 -8.75
CA LEU A 93 -5.71 9.44 -7.44
C LEU A 93 -6.17 10.71 -6.70
N GLY A 94 -5.73 11.90 -7.12
CA GLY A 94 -6.00 13.15 -6.38
C GLY A 94 -5.20 13.28 -5.08
N THR A 95 -4.09 12.55 -4.96
CA THR A 95 -3.30 12.37 -3.73
C THR A 95 -2.03 13.23 -3.70
N LYS A 96 -1.92 14.20 -4.63
CA LYS A 96 -0.76 15.09 -4.75
C LYS A 96 -0.51 15.84 -3.44
N LEU A 97 0.69 15.69 -2.89
CA LEU A 97 1.16 16.47 -1.75
C LEU A 97 1.14 17.98 -2.04
N ARG A 98 0.90 18.79 -1.00
CA ARG A 98 0.96 20.25 -1.12
C ARG A 98 2.39 20.70 -1.38
N ALA A 99 2.58 21.92 -1.90
CA ALA A 99 3.91 22.42 -2.26
C ALA A 99 4.91 22.48 -1.09
N ASN A 100 4.42 22.55 0.15
CA ASN A 100 5.20 22.57 1.38
C ASN A 100 5.25 21.21 2.11
N GLU A 101 4.64 20.16 1.54
CA GLU A 101 4.64 18.81 2.10
C GLU A 101 5.72 17.97 1.42
N VAL A 102 6.53 17.29 2.21
CA VAL A 102 7.51 16.30 1.73
C VAL A 102 7.12 14.94 2.32
N SER A 103 7.24 13.89 1.51
CA SER A 103 7.00 12.52 1.97
C SER A 103 7.98 12.16 3.08
N GLU A 104 7.48 11.91 4.29
CA GLU A 104 8.28 11.44 5.41
C GLU A 104 8.56 9.94 5.29
N TYR A 105 7.75 9.21 4.52
CA TYR A 105 7.87 7.76 4.34
C TYR A 105 9.26 7.34 3.82
N GLY A 106 9.79 8.06 2.84
CA GLY A 106 11.10 7.76 2.24
C GLY A 106 12.27 7.90 3.21
N ASN A 107 12.09 8.62 4.32
CA ASN A 107 13.13 8.82 5.33
C ASN A 107 13.18 7.68 6.37
N TYR A 108 12.20 6.76 6.36
CA TYR A 108 12.18 5.65 7.32
C TYR A 108 12.91 4.43 6.78
N THR A 109 14.15 4.25 7.23
CA THR A 109 14.89 3.02 7.04
C THR A 109 14.48 1.99 8.10
N THR A 110 14.27 0.74 7.69
CA THR A 110 14.00 -0.37 8.61
C THR A 110 15.11 -0.61 9.63
N ASP A 111 16.32 -0.15 9.32
CA ASP A 111 17.54 -0.47 10.07
C ASP A 111 17.74 0.48 11.26
N THR A 112 17.19 1.69 11.20
CA THR A 112 17.36 2.72 12.23
C THR A 112 16.15 2.87 13.14
N LYS A 113 15.02 2.28 12.77
CA LYS A 113 13.77 2.49 13.50
C LYS A 113 13.70 1.58 14.73
N ASP A 114 13.46 2.20 15.89
CA ASP A 114 13.22 1.46 17.14
C ASP A 114 11.93 0.59 17.02
N PRO A 115 12.05 -0.74 17.13
CA PRO A 115 10.91 -1.64 17.11
C PRO A 115 9.85 -1.32 18.16
N ALA A 116 10.24 -0.87 19.36
CA ALA A 116 9.29 -0.60 20.43
C ALA A 116 8.36 0.57 20.09
N VAL A 117 8.87 1.61 19.43
CA VAL A 117 8.09 2.76 18.97
C VAL A 117 7.08 2.34 17.90
N VAL A 118 7.46 1.41 17.01
CA VAL A 118 6.58 0.91 15.97
C VAL A 118 5.51 -0.01 16.55
N GLU A 119 5.89 -0.92 17.45
CA GLU A 119 4.97 -1.82 18.17
C GLU A 119 3.91 -1.03 18.93
N ALA A 120 4.31 0.00 19.68
CA ALA A 120 3.39 0.84 20.43
C ALA A 120 2.35 1.56 19.54
N ALA A 121 2.70 1.85 18.28
CA ALA A 121 1.82 2.53 17.35
C ALA A 121 0.84 1.58 16.64
N ILE A 122 1.20 0.30 16.46
CA ILE A 122 0.45 -0.61 15.57
C ILE A 122 -0.08 -1.89 16.22
N CYS A 123 0.50 -2.34 17.34
CA CYS A 123 0.16 -3.59 18.01
C CYS A 123 -0.82 -3.38 19.16
N ILE A 124 -1.57 -4.42 19.49
CA ILE A 124 -2.29 -4.50 20.76
C ILE A 124 -1.25 -4.49 21.90
N PRO A 125 -1.49 -3.78 23.02
CA PRO A 125 -0.55 -3.75 24.13
C PRO A 125 -0.12 -5.15 24.56
N ARG A 126 1.18 -5.33 24.83
CA ARG A 126 1.86 -6.60 25.18
C ARG A 126 2.10 -7.57 24.01
N PHE A 127 1.64 -7.25 22.81
CA PHE A 127 2.04 -7.96 21.60
C PHE A 127 3.07 -7.14 20.81
N GLY A 128 3.85 -7.82 19.97
CA GLY A 128 4.95 -7.20 19.23
C GLY A 128 5.46 -8.07 18.10
N PHE A 129 6.56 -7.65 17.49
CA PHE A 129 7.18 -8.41 16.41
C PHE A 129 7.83 -9.67 16.96
N HIS A 130 7.67 -10.77 16.23
CA HIS A 130 8.59 -11.88 16.31
C HIS A 130 9.97 -11.42 15.86
N ARG A 131 11.00 -11.76 16.64
CA ARG A 131 12.38 -11.36 16.41
C ARG A 131 13.23 -12.55 15.98
N ASN A 132 14.25 -12.29 15.16
CA ASN A 132 15.26 -13.29 14.85
C ASN A 132 16.25 -13.47 16.02
N ARG A 133 17.25 -14.36 15.85
CA ARG A 133 18.30 -14.60 16.85
C ARG A 133 19.09 -13.33 17.21
N SER A 134 19.24 -12.42 16.24
CA SER A 134 19.91 -11.13 16.39
C SER A 134 18.99 -10.04 16.95
N GLN A 135 17.82 -10.38 17.49
CA GLN A 135 16.82 -9.45 18.02
C GLN A 135 16.21 -8.47 17.00
N GLN A 136 16.38 -8.72 15.70
CA GLN A 136 15.77 -7.89 14.66
C GLN A 136 14.31 -8.29 14.43
N PRO A 137 13.39 -7.32 14.27
CA PRO A 137 11.98 -7.59 14.01
C PRO A 137 11.77 -8.24 12.64
N LEU A 138 10.95 -9.29 12.59
CA LEU A 138 10.61 -10.01 11.36
C LEU A 138 9.19 -9.72 10.89
N HIS A 139 8.22 -10.11 11.72
CA HIS A 139 6.79 -9.97 11.43
C HIS A 139 5.97 -10.01 12.71
N VAL A 140 4.75 -9.48 12.65
CA VAL A 140 3.73 -9.59 13.70
C VAL A 140 2.49 -10.27 13.12
N LYS A 141 1.79 -11.08 13.93
CA LYS A 141 0.56 -11.75 13.48
C LYS A 141 -0.56 -10.74 13.32
N ARG A 142 -1.42 -10.91 12.31
CA ARG A 142 -2.56 -10.02 12.08
C ARG A 142 -3.49 -9.89 13.29
N ARG A 143 -3.64 -10.95 14.09
CA ARG A 143 -4.50 -10.96 15.29
C ARG A 143 -3.94 -10.08 16.43
N ASP A 144 -2.64 -9.81 16.38
CA ASP A 144 -1.91 -9.05 17.40
C ASP A 144 -1.86 -7.53 17.06
N LEU A 145 -2.40 -7.13 15.91
CA LEU A 145 -2.50 -5.75 15.45
C LEU A 145 -3.76 -5.06 15.97
N LEU A 146 -3.67 -3.74 16.19
CA LEU A 146 -4.84 -2.90 16.46
C LEU A 146 -5.88 -3.05 15.33
N LEU A 147 -7.18 -3.01 15.68
CA LEU A 147 -8.27 -3.17 14.71
C LEU A 147 -8.13 -2.19 13.53
N VAL A 148 -7.87 -0.91 13.82
CA VAL A 148 -7.66 0.13 12.80
C VAL A 148 -6.48 -0.18 11.87
N VAL A 149 -5.41 -0.79 12.39
CA VAL A 149 -4.25 -1.21 11.59
C VAL A 149 -4.61 -2.39 10.70
N ARG A 150 -5.44 -3.32 11.17
CA ARG A 150 -5.93 -4.44 10.35
C ARG A 150 -6.76 -3.94 9.16
N ILE A 151 -7.55 -2.88 9.35
CA ILE A 151 -8.31 -2.23 8.28
C ILE A 151 -7.35 -1.56 7.29
N TRP A 152 -6.41 -0.75 7.77
CA TRP A 152 -5.38 -0.13 6.92
C TRP A 152 -4.54 -1.14 6.15
N SER A 153 -4.13 -2.22 6.81
CA SER A 153 -3.37 -3.31 6.18
C SER A 153 -4.16 -3.96 5.04
N ALA A 154 -5.48 -4.13 5.18
CA ALA A 154 -6.32 -4.65 4.11
C ALA A 154 -6.34 -3.70 2.90
N LEU A 155 -6.55 -2.39 3.13
CA LEU A 155 -6.54 -1.38 2.06
C LEU A 155 -5.18 -1.31 1.36
N VAL A 156 -4.10 -1.26 2.13
CA VAL A 156 -2.72 -1.14 1.62
C VAL A 156 -2.32 -2.39 0.84
N HIS A 157 -2.59 -3.58 1.37
CA HIS A 157 -2.27 -4.85 0.69
C HIS A 157 -3.11 -5.11 -0.57
N ALA A 158 -4.23 -4.41 -0.72
CA ALA A 158 -5.05 -4.45 -1.94
C ALA A 158 -4.55 -3.42 -2.97
N ASN A 159 -4.37 -2.16 -2.55
CA ASN A 159 -4.30 -1.04 -3.48
C ASN A 159 -2.89 -0.45 -3.64
N ILE A 160 -2.05 -0.49 -2.61
CA ILE A 160 -0.78 0.25 -2.59
C ILE A 160 0.43 -0.69 -2.72
N LEU A 161 0.58 -1.63 -1.78
CA LEU A 161 1.64 -2.63 -1.78
C LEU A 161 1.01 -4.02 -1.83
N PRO A 162 0.67 -4.54 -3.02
CA PRO A 162 -0.02 -5.82 -3.16
C PRO A 162 0.70 -6.95 -2.40
N CYS A 163 -0.07 -7.77 -1.66
CA CYS A 163 0.47 -8.92 -0.93
C CYS A 163 -0.47 -10.11 -1.00
N SER A 164 0.06 -11.27 -1.37
CA SER A 164 -0.67 -12.54 -1.37
C SER A 164 -0.88 -13.07 0.05
N HIS A 165 0.14 -12.99 0.89
CA HIS A 165 0.12 -13.42 2.30
C HIS A 165 -0.23 -12.25 3.22
N VAL A 166 -1.35 -12.37 3.93
CA VAL A 166 -1.87 -11.31 4.82
C VAL A 166 -2.15 -11.80 6.24
N SER A 167 -1.65 -12.98 6.59
CA SER A 167 -1.69 -13.52 7.94
C SER A 167 -0.76 -12.75 8.87
N ASP A 168 0.34 -12.23 8.32
CA ASP A 168 1.42 -11.59 9.05
C ASP A 168 1.74 -10.23 8.40
N LEU A 169 2.13 -9.26 9.21
CA LEU A 169 2.66 -7.98 8.76
C LEU A 169 4.18 -7.99 8.96
N HIS A 170 4.93 -7.97 7.86
CA HIS A 170 6.39 -7.92 7.89
C HIS A 170 6.92 -6.54 8.32
N TRP A 171 8.10 -6.52 8.93
CA TRP A 171 8.77 -5.32 9.41
C TRP A 171 8.86 -4.20 8.35
N THR A 172 9.27 -4.54 7.13
CA THR A 172 9.38 -3.59 6.01
C THR A 172 8.04 -2.91 5.70
N ARG A 173 6.95 -3.67 5.67
CA ARG A 173 5.59 -3.17 5.41
C ARG A 173 4.99 -2.45 6.62
N ALA A 174 5.48 -2.73 7.82
CA ALA A 174 5.04 -2.07 9.03
C ALA A 174 5.42 -0.59 9.07
N MET A 175 6.45 -0.16 8.35
CA MET A 175 6.82 1.26 8.25
C MET A 175 5.69 2.09 7.67
N LEU A 176 4.99 1.59 6.65
CA LEU A 176 3.85 2.29 6.07
C LEU A 176 2.69 2.36 7.06
N MET A 177 2.41 1.27 7.80
CA MET A 177 1.41 1.28 8.85
C MET A 177 1.76 2.29 9.95
N TYR A 178 3.02 2.32 10.39
CA TYR A 178 3.51 3.27 11.38
C TYR A 178 3.31 4.72 10.92
N CYS A 179 3.65 5.03 9.67
CA CYS A 179 3.45 6.36 9.09
C CYS A 179 1.98 6.76 9.05
N ILE A 180 1.11 5.81 8.69
CA ILE A 180 -0.33 6.04 8.69
C ILE A 180 -0.84 6.32 10.11
N MET A 181 -0.48 5.46 11.06
CA MET A 181 -0.93 5.56 12.46
C MET A 181 -0.39 6.78 13.20
N THR A 182 0.77 7.29 12.80
CA THR A 182 1.39 8.49 13.39
C THR A 182 1.20 9.74 12.52
N GLN A 183 0.26 9.70 11.57
CA GLN A 183 -0.15 10.82 10.72
C GLN A 183 0.97 11.43 9.85
N ARG A 184 2.06 10.70 9.64
CA ARG A 184 3.18 11.10 8.78
C ARG A 184 2.76 11.23 7.33
N THR A 185 3.43 12.12 6.63
CA THR A 185 3.19 12.41 5.21
C THR A 185 3.70 11.26 4.36
N VAL A 186 2.86 10.80 3.43
CA VAL A 186 3.15 9.66 2.55
C VAL A 186 2.77 10.04 1.13
N ASP A 187 3.75 10.06 0.23
CA ASP A 187 3.49 10.14 -1.22
C ASP A 187 3.07 8.76 -1.74
N LEU A 188 1.85 8.64 -2.26
CA LEU A 188 1.35 7.36 -2.79
C LEU A 188 1.92 7.03 -4.16
N GLY A 189 2.12 8.04 -5.00
CA GLY A 189 2.68 7.87 -6.33
C GLY A 189 4.05 7.21 -6.24
N ASP A 190 4.91 7.73 -5.35
CA ASP A 190 6.26 7.21 -5.13
C ASP A 190 6.25 5.74 -4.67
N ILE A 191 5.27 5.32 -3.86
CA ILE A 191 5.19 3.92 -3.39
C ILE A 191 4.65 3.00 -4.49
N ILE A 192 3.67 3.45 -5.28
CA ILE A 192 2.97 2.61 -6.27
C ILE A 192 3.79 2.46 -7.56
N CYS A 193 4.59 3.45 -7.96
CA CYS A 193 5.41 3.37 -9.17
C CYS A 193 6.68 2.52 -9.02
N MET A 194 6.97 2.02 -7.80
CA MET A 194 8.12 1.16 -7.49
C MET A 194 7.89 -0.31 -7.85
#